data_AF-A0A3E2CD98-F1
#
_entry.id   AF-A0A3E2CD98-F1
#
_cell.length_a   1.000
_cell.length_b   1.000
_cell.length_c   1.000
_cell.angle_alpha   90.00
_cell.angle_beta   90.00
_cell.angle_gamma   90.00
#
_symmetry.space_group_name_H-M   'P 1'
#
loop_
_entity.id
_entity.type
_entity.pdbx_description
1 polymer ?
#
loop_
_entity_poly.entity_id
_entity_poly.type
_entity_poly.pdbx_seq_one_letter_code
_entity_poly.pdbx_strand_id
1 'polypeptide(L)'
;MSVSLENMSDYAKNLVKELQLEAHPEGGWYTRDWQAAQLYSATNNENTSNASTNNTKIDENAGADAPRPLASLIYFLLPSGDSSAWHKVDADEIWLWHGPSNLTIELGGCGQTPCDEADLQRFTLGNTKECNGLSTRGHLVI
;
A
#
# COMPACT_ATOMS: atom_id res chain seq x y z
N MET A 1 12.15 -8.03 -0.95
CA MET A 1 11.94 -8.80 -2.19
C MET A 1 10.80 -9.75 -1.92
N SER A 2 9.75 -9.69 -2.73
CA SER A 2 8.54 -10.48 -2.51
C SER A 2 8.79 -11.98 -2.57
N VAL A 3 8.06 -12.75 -1.78
CA VAL A 3 8.08 -14.22 -1.85
C VAL A 3 7.62 -14.68 -3.24
N SER A 4 8.35 -15.63 -3.83
CA SER A 4 8.02 -16.21 -5.15
C SER A 4 6.67 -16.92 -5.15
N LEU A 5 5.96 -16.86 -6.27
CA LEU A 5 4.63 -17.47 -6.43
C LEU A 5 4.62 -18.96 -6.08
N GLU A 6 5.65 -19.74 -6.41
CA GLU A 6 5.69 -21.17 -6.09
C GLU A 6 5.65 -21.47 -4.57
N ASN A 7 6.17 -20.56 -3.74
CA ASN A 7 6.32 -20.74 -2.30
C ASN A 7 5.11 -20.25 -1.49
N MET A 8 4.09 -19.72 -2.16
CA MET A 8 2.86 -19.24 -1.50
C MET A 8 1.87 -20.37 -1.24
N SER A 9 0.94 -20.12 -0.30
CA SER A 9 -0.24 -20.97 -0.11
C SER A 9 -1.15 -20.95 -1.34
N ASP A 10 -1.95 -21.99 -1.53
CA ASP A 10 -2.91 -22.06 -2.65
C ASP A 10 -3.93 -20.92 -2.61
N TYR A 11 -4.32 -20.49 -1.40
CA TYR A 11 -5.18 -19.33 -1.21
C TYR A 11 -4.54 -18.05 -1.78
N ALA A 12 -3.28 -17.78 -1.44
CA ALA A 12 -2.57 -16.61 -1.93
C ALA A 12 -2.34 -16.68 -3.46
N LYS A 13 -1.97 -17.86 -3.99
CA LYS A 13 -1.85 -18.09 -5.44
C LYS A 13 -3.14 -17.78 -6.18
N ASN A 14 -4.28 -18.21 -5.63
CA ASN A 14 -5.59 -17.92 -6.22
C ASN A 14 -5.88 -16.42 -6.20
N LEU A 15 -5.60 -15.71 -5.11
CA LEU A 15 -5.77 -14.24 -5.08
C LEU A 15 -4.91 -13.52 -6.11
N VAL A 16 -3.62 -13.89 -6.23
CA VAL A 16 -2.72 -13.33 -7.25
C VAL A 16 -3.31 -13.49 -8.64
N LYS A 17 -3.84 -14.67 -8.95
CA LYS A 17 -4.44 -14.97 -10.25
C LYS A 17 -5.74 -14.20 -10.48
N GLU A 18 -6.70 -14.28 -9.56
CA GLU A 18 -8.03 -13.73 -9.74
C GLU A 18 -8.03 -12.19 -9.71
N LEU A 19 -7.16 -11.58 -8.90
CA LEU A 19 -7.01 -10.12 -8.80
C LEU A 19 -5.91 -9.55 -9.70
N GLN A 20 -5.20 -10.40 -10.45
CA GLN A 20 -4.10 -9.98 -11.34
C GLN A 20 -3.03 -9.17 -10.60
N LEU A 21 -2.57 -9.69 -9.46
CA LEU A 21 -1.53 -9.04 -8.66
C LEU A 21 -0.16 -9.25 -9.29
N GLU A 22 0.68 -8.24 -9.17
CA GLU A 22 2.09 -8.25 -9.58
C GLU A 22 3.00 -8.07 -8.37
N ALA A 23 4.25 -8.52 -8.46
CA ALA A 23 5.21 -8.34 -7.38
C ALA A 23 5.51 -6.85 -7.18
N HIS A 24 5.34 -6.36 -5.94
CA HIS A 24 5.64 -4.97 -5.61
C HIS A 24 7.17 -4.80 -5.38
N PRO A 25 7.80 -3.70 -5.85
CA PRO A 25 9.24 -3.49 -5.68
C PRO A 25 9.70 -3.53 -4.21
N GLU A 26 8.83 -3.16 -3.28
CA GLU A 26 9.14 -3.09 -1.85
C GLU A 26 8.86 -4.41 -1.10
N GLY A 27 8.25 -5.41 -1.74
CA GLY A 27 7.79 -6.64 -1.07
C GLY A 27 6.28 -6.78 -1.12
N GLY A 28 5.78 -8.01 -1.01
CA GLY A 28 4.37 -8.31 -1.26
C GLY A 28 3.97 -8.21 -2.73
N TRP A 29 2.66 -8.28 -2.97
CA TRP A 29 2.03 -8.33 -4.28
C TRP A 29 0.88 -7.33 -4.34
N TYR A 30 0.70 -6.64 -5.45
CA TYR A 30 -0.27 -5.56 -5.55
C TYR A 30 -0.89 -5.42 -6.93
N THR A 31 -2.01 -4.71 -6.99
CA THR A 31 -2.50 -4.10 -8.23
C THR A 31 -3.22 -2.80 -7.86
N ARG A 32 -3.20 -1.83 -8.76
CA ARG A 32 -4.03 -0.62 -8.64
C ARG A 32 -5.35 -0.86 -9.36
N ASP A 33 -6.42 -0.98 -8.60
CA ASP A 33 -7.76 -1.25 -9.12
C ASP A 33 -8.52 0.04 -9.46
N TRP A 34 -8.23 1.14 -8.75
CA TRP A 34 -8.91 2.42 -8.96
C TRP A 34 -8.03 3.65 -8.69
N GLN A 35 -8.37 4.75 -9.37
CA GLN A 35 -7.78 6.06 -9.16
C GLN A 35 -8.82 7.15 -9.41
N ALA A 36 -8.79 8.22 -8.62
CA ALA A 36 -9.67 9.37 -8.80
C ALA A 36 -9.40 10.06 -10.15
N ALA A 37 -10.47 10.36 -10.88
CA ALA A 37 -10.38 11.14 -12.13
C ALA A 37 -10.02 12.61 -11.87
N GLN A 38 -10.34 13.13 -10.68
CA GLN A 38 -10.03 14.49 -10.29
C GLN A 38 -8.60 14.59 -9.76
N LEU A 39 -7.90 15.63 -10.21
CA LEU A 39 -6.53 15.94 -9.80
C LEU A 39 -6.51 17.10 -8.79
N TYR A 40 -5.64 16.99 -7.80
CA TYR A 40 -5.17 18.07 -6.95
C TYR A 40 -3.91 18.69 -7.56
N SER A 41 -3.84 20.03 -7.60
CA SER A 41 -2.62 20.78 -7.92
C SER A 41 -2.42 21.86 -6.87
N ALA A 42 -1.23 21.92 -6.29
CA ALA A 42 -0.86 22.92 -5.28
C ALA A 42 -0.87 24.36 -5.84
N THR A 43 -0.79 24.52 -7.17
CA THR A 43 -0.81 25.84 -7.84
C THR A 43 -2.22 26.37 -8.14
N ASN A 44 -3.29 25.71 -7.66
CA ASN A 44 -4.67 26.15 -7.87
C ASN A 44 -5.03 27.36 -6.99
N ASN A 45 -4.37 28.50 -7.23
CA ASN A 45 -4.92 29.81 -6.90
C ASN A 45 -6.10 30.08 -7.83
N GLU A 46 -7.30 30.04 -7.27
CA GLU A 46 -8.57 30.65 -7.71
C GLU A 46 -8.83 30.89 -9.21
N ASN A 47 -9.98 30.37 -9.68
CA ASN A 47 -10.64 30.63 -10.98
C ASN A 47 -10.14 29.88 -12.23
N THR A 48 -10.25 28.56 -12.25
CA THR A 48 -10.56 27.85 -13.51
C THR A 48 -11.55 26.72 -13.28
N SER A 49 -12.84 27.07 -13.32
CA SER A 49 -13.97 26.15 -13.47
C SER A 49 -14.03 25.56 -14.89
N ASN A 50 -12.95 24.90 -15.32
CA ASN A 50 -12.88 24.08 -16.54
C ASN A 50 -11.59 23.26 -16.48
N ALA A 51 -11.55 22.24 -15.63
CA ALA A 51 -10.57 21.16 -15.78
C ALA A 51 -10.99 20.30 -16.99
N SER A 52 -10.77 20.88 -18.17
CA SER A 52 -10.88 20.25 -19.47
C SER A 52 -10.00 19.00 -19.46
N THR A 53 -10.67 17.85 -19.57
CA THR A 53 -10.22 16.64 -20.28
C THR A 53 -8.91 16.81 -21.01
N ASN A 54 -7.80 16.55 -20.35
CA ASN A 54 -6.55 16.25 -21.01
C ASN A 54 -5.89 15.17 -20.15
N ASN A 55 -5.95 13.93 -20.66
CA ASN A 55 -5.12 12.80 -20.26
C ASN A 55 -3.64 13.20 -20.36
N THR A 56 -3.19 14.06 -19.45
CA THR A 56 -1.80 14.38 -19.27
C THR A 56 -1.24 13.20 -18.52
N LYS A 57 -0.39 12.44 -19.21
CA LYS A 57 0.41 11.39 -18.62
C LYS A 57 1.00 11.96 -17.33
N ILE A 58 0.52 11.46 -16.20
CA ILE A 58 1.14 11.66 -14.90
C ILE A 58 2.56 11.13 -15.04
N ASP A 59 3.52 12.04 -15.07
CA ASP A 59 4.93 11.72 -15.00
C ASP A 59 5.20 11.21 -13.60
N GLU A 60 5.60 9.95 -13.48
CA GLU A 60 5.95 9.34 -12.19
C GLU A 60 7.17 9.99 -11.50
N ASN A 61 7.86 10.91 -12.20
CA ASN A 61 8.98 11.70 -11.70
C ASN A 61 8.63 13.19 -11.49
N ALA A 62 7.36 13.55 -11.52
CA ALA A 62 6.93 14.93 -11.33
C ALA A 62 7.32 15.43 -9.93
N GLY A 63 7.79 16.68 -9.83
CA GLY A 63 8.06 17.32 -8.55
C GLY A 63 6.80 17.45 -7.69
N ALA A 64 6.96 17.83 -6.42
CA ALA A 64 5.88 17.94 -5.42
C ALA A 64 4.68 18.83 -5.85
N ASP A 65 4.85 19.68 -6.85
CA ASP A 65 3.81 20.60 -7.36
C ASP A 65 2.97 20.02 -8.52
N ALA A 66 3.25 18.81 -8.97
CA ALA A 66 2.55 18.24 -10.10
C ALA A 66 1.11 17.83 -9.77
N PRO A 67 0.19 17.90 -10.74
CA PRO A 67 -1.16 17.41 -10.54
C PRO A 67 -1.16 15.92 -10.17
N ARG A 68 -1.70 15.59 -8.99
CA ARG A 68 -1.85 14.19 -8.53
C ARG A 68 -3.31 13.84 -8.32
N PRO A 69 -3.72 12.58 -8.51
CA PRO A 69 -5.08 12.14 -8.20
C PRO A 69 -5.43 12.41 -6.74
N LEU A 70 -6.70 12.73 -6.46
CA LEU A 70 -7.17 12.93 -5.09
C LEU A 70 -7.05 11.68 -4.22
N ALA A 71 -7.15 10.49 -4.82
CA ALA A 71 -7.00 9.21 -4.14
C ALA A 71 -6.69 8.11 -5.16
N SER A 72 -6.13 7.01 -4.66
CA SER A 72 -6.02 5.73 -5.36
C SER A 72 -6.41 4.60 -4.42
N LEU A 73 -6.77 3.46 -5.00
CA LEU A 73 -7.01 2.22 -4.27
C LEU A 73 -6.10 1.14 -4.87
N ILE A 74 -5.60 0.28 -4.00
CA ILE A 74 -4.85 -0.91 -4.38
C ILE A 74 -5.40 -2.12 -3.62
N TYR A 75 -5.30 -3.29 -4.26
CA TYR A 75 -5.23 -4.53 -3.50
C TYR A 75 -3.77 -4.80 -3.17
N PHE A 76 -3.51 -5.18 -1.92
CA PHE A 76 -2.19 -5.57 -1.45
C PHE A 76 -2.27 -6.92 -0.73
N LEU A 77 -1.40 -7.85 -1.13
CA LEU A 77 -1.27 -9.18 -0.56
C LEU A 77 0.16 -9.35 -0.04
N LEU A 78 0.28 -9.70 1.24
CA LEU A 78 1.55 -10.03 1.86
C LEU A 78 1.56 -11.53 2.21
N PRO A 79 2.28 -12.37 1.44
CA PRO A 79 2.40 -13.79 1.76
C PRO A 79 3.08 -14.04 3.11
N SER A 80 2.84 -15.21 3.69
CA SER A 80 3.54 -15.61 4.92
C SER A 80 5.06 -15.59 4.73
N GLY A 81 5.77 -14.97 5.67
CA GLY A 81 7.24 -14.87 5.63
C GLY A 81 7.76 -13.74 4.75
N ASP A 82 6.88 -12.93 4.16
CA ASP A 82 7.22 -11.73 3.42
C ASP A 82 7.07 -10.47 4.31
N SER A 83 7.68 -9.37 3.87
CA SER A 83 7.57 -8.05 4.49
C SER A 83 7.72 -6.96 3.44
N SER A 84 7.02 -5.85 3.62
CA SER A 84 7.32 -4.65 2.82
C SER A 84 8.54 -3.93 3.38
N ALA A 85 9.29 -3.26 2.51
CA ALA A 85 10.37 -2.35 2.90
C ALA A 85 9.79 -1.08 3.57
N TRP A 86 10.62 -0.42 4.40
CA TRP A 86 10.33 0.91 4.91
C TRP A 86 10.18 1.89 3.76
N HIS A 87 9.06 2.60 3.73
CA HIS A 87 8.76 3.63 2.75
C HIS A 87 7.89 4.70 3.39
N LYS A 88 7.98 5.92 2.86
CA LYS A 88 7.21 7.06 3.34
C LYS A 88 6.48 7.69 2.16
N VAL A 89 5.20 7.97 2.37
CA VAL A 89 4.36 8.67 1.40
C VAL A 89 4.01 10.08 1.88
N ASP A 90 3.56 10.93 0.96
CA ASP A 90 3.18 12.32 1.21
C ASP A 90 1.65 12.53 1.31
N ALA A 91 0.95 11.45 1.64
CA ALA A 91 -0.50 11.38 1.85
C ALA A 91 -0.83 10.39 2.97
N ASP A 92 -2.01 10.54 3.57
CA ASP A 92 -2.50 9.54 4.51
C ASP A 92 -2.89 8.25 3.77
N GLU A 93 -2.55 7.10 4.35
CA GLU A 93 -2.96 5.80 3.83
C GLU A 93 -4.07 5.19 4.69
N ILE A 94 -5.09 4.64 4.03
CA ILE A 94 -6.21 3.97 4.69
C ILE A 94 -6.12 2.47 4.37
N TRP A 95 -6.03 1.67 5.44
CA TRP A 95 -5.90 0.22 5.33
C TRP A 95 -7.22 -0.49 5.61
N LEU A 96 -7.68 -1.30 4.63
CA LEU A 96 -8.87 -2.14 4.72
C LEU A 96 -8.48 -3.61 4.73
N TRP A 97 -8.65 -4.28 5.87
CA TRP A 97 -8.26 -5.68 6.02
C TRP A 97 -9.31 -6.64 5.48
N HIS A 98 -8.88 -7.53 4.58
CA HIS A 98 -9.73 -8.54 3.95
C HIS A 98 -9.37 -9.98 4.39
N GLY A 99 -8.31 -10.15 5.18
CA GLY A 99 -7.91 -11.42 5.75
C GLY A 99 -7.17 -12.36 4.79
N PRO A 100 -7.08 -13.66 5.15
CA PRO A 100 -7.68 -14.30 6.32
C PRO A 100 -6.85 -14.15 7.61
N SER A 101 -5.54 -13.91 7.51
CA SER A 101 -4.65 -13.84 8.67
C SER A 101 -4.35 -12.40 9.08
N ASN A 102 -3.85 -12.24 10.30
CA ASN A 102 -3.51 -10.94 10.86
C ASN A 102 -2.31 -10.34 10.14
N LEU A 103 -2.32 -9.03 9.99
CA LEU A 103 -1.23 -8.23 9.44
C LEU A 103 -0.71 -7.29 10.53
N THR A 104 0.60 -7.23 10.72
CA THR A 104 1.24 -6.26 11.61
C THR A 104 1.67 -5.05 10.79
N ILE A 105 1.24 -3.87 11.22
CA ILE A 105 1.66 -2.57 10.69
C ILE A 105 2.60 -1.96 11.71
N GLU A 106 3.79 -1.55 11.26
CA GLU A 106 4.80 -0.87 12.05
C GLU A 106 4.96 0.56 11.55
N LEU A 107 4.93 1.53 12.46
CA LEU A 107 5.21 2.93 12.16
C LEU A 107 6.58 3.31 12.72
N GLY A 108 7.46 3.77 11.83
CA GLY A 108 8.85 4.13 12.12
C GLY A 108 9.07 5.56 12.58
N GLY A 109 8.00 6.34 12.76
CA GLY A 109 8.08 7.77 13.07
C GLY A 109 8.31 8.65 11.85
N CYS A 110 8.60 9.94 12.07
CA CYS A 110 8.59 10.95 10.99
C CYS A 110 9.93 11.17 10.28
N GLY A 111 10.99 10.46 10.72
CA GLY A 111 12.36 10.62 10.24
C GLY A 111 12.59 10.18 8.78
N GLN A 112 13.83 10.31 8.30
CA GLN A 112 14.24 9.74 7.01
C GLN A 112 14.55 8.25 7.10
N THR A 113 14.86 7.79 8.31
CA THR A 113 14.99 6.38 8.66
C THR A 113 14.03 6.09 9.81
N PRO A 114 13.63 4.83 9.98
CA PRO A 114 12.80 4.41 11.10
C PRO A 114 13.48 4.69 12.43
N CYS A 115 12.70 4.94 13.48
CA CYS A 115 13.20 4.96 14.84
C CYS A 115 13.73 3.58 15.27
N ASP A 116 14.40 3.54 16.42
CA ASP A 116 14.89 2.30 16.98
C ASP A 116 13.72 1.35 17.29
N GLU A 117 13.99 0.04 17.24
CA GLU A 117 13.03 -1.05 17.49
C GLU A 117 12.17 -0.86 18.75
N ALA A 118 12.76 -0.27 19.80
CA ALA A 118 12.10 0.01 21.07
C ALA A 118 11.01 1.08 20.99
N ASP A 119 11.08 1.96 19.98
CA ASP A 119 10.19 3.11 19.78
C ASP A 119 9.17 2.89 18.65
N LEU A 120 9.19 1.72 18.00
CA LEU A 120 8.24 1.37 16.95
C LEU A 120 6.80 1.27 17.50
N GLN A 121 5.86 1.89 16.80
CA GLN A 121 4.44 1.68 17.08
C GLN A 121 3.91 0.52 16.24
N ARG A 122 3.14 -0.38 16.85
CA ARG A 122 2.62 -1.58 16.19
C ARG A 122 1.11 -1.68 16.28
N PHE A 123 0.49 -1.92 15.15
CA PHE A 123 -0.94 -2.17 15.02
C PHE A 123 -1.16 -3.53 14.38
N THR A 124 -2.23 -4.21 14.79
CA THR A 124 -2.64 -5.46 14.15
C THR A 124 -3.95 -5.23 13.41
N LEU A 125 -3.94 -5.47 12.10
CA LEU A 125 -5.14 -5.56 11.30
C LEU A 125 -5.56 -7.03 11.21
N GLY A 126 -6.74 -7.36 11.72
CA GLY A 126 -7.32 -8.67 11.55
C GLY A 126 -8.31 -9.08 12.62
N ASN A 127 -8.66 -10.37 12.63
CA ASN A 127 -9.62 -10.89 13.58
C ASN A 127 -8.91 -11.23 14.90
N THR A 128 -9.22 -10.47 15.95
CA THR A 128 -8.60 -10.61 17.28
C THR A 128 -9.26 -11.68 18.16
N LYS A 129 -10.33 -12.34 17.70
CA LYS A 129 -10.80 -13.55 18.36
C LYS A 129 -9.85 -14.69 18.03
N GLU A 130 -9.25 -15.30 19.06
CA GLU A 130 -8.29 -16.40 18.94
C GLU A 130 -8.82 -17.52 18.04
N CYS A 131 -8.44 -17.48 16.77
CA CYS A 131 -8.62 -18.58 15.84
C CYS A 131 -7.30 -19.36 15.81
N ASN A 132 -7.35 -20.56 16.40
CA ASN A 132 -6.30 -21.57 16.45
C ASN A 132 -5.36 -21.62 15.22
N GLY A 133 -4.21 -20.93 15.30
CA GLY A 133 -2.97 -21.42 14.70
C GLY A 133 -2.52 -20.87 13.34
N LEU A 134 -3.13 -19.82 12.78
CA LEU A 134 -2.60 -19.14 11.58
C LEU A 134 -2.25 -17.68 11.87
N SER A 135 -1.07 -17.47 12.47
CA SER A 135 -0.42 -16.16 12.51
C SER A 135 0.58 -16.08 11.36
N THR A 136 0.23 -15.36 10.29
CA THR A 136 1.25 -14.85 9.37
C THR A 136 1.82 -13.58 9.96
N ARG A 137 3.12 -13.56 10.26
CA ARG A 137 3.82 -12.31 10.59
C ARG A 137 4.28 -11.68 9.29
N GLY A 138 3.39 -10.90 8.69
CA GLY A 138 3.77 -9.90 7.70
C GLY A 138 4.12 -8.62 8.44
N HIS A 139 5.33 -8.10 8.26
CA HIS A 139 5.69 -6.78 8.75
C HIS A 139 5.45 -5.82 7.57
N LEU A 140 4.42 -4.98 7.70
CA LEU A 140 4.29 -3.80 6.87
C LEU A 140 4.88 -2.64 7.62
N VAL A 141 5.55 -1.79 6.87
CA VAL A 141 6.55 -0.90 7.37
C VAL A 141 6.32 0.44 6.68
N ILE A 142 5.74 1.40 7.42
CA ILE A 142 5.40 2.76 6.95
C ILE A 142 6.25 3.78 7.72
#